data_AF-A0AAD4LQK6-F1
#
_entry.id   AF-A0AAD4LQK6-F1
#
_cell.length_a   1.000
_cell.length_b   1.000
_cell.length_c   1.000
_cell.angle_alpha   90.00
_cell.angle_beta   90.00
_cell.angle_gamma   90.00
#
_symmetry.space_group_name_H-M   'P 1'
#
loop_
_entity.id
_entity.type
_entity.pdbx_description
1 polymer ?
#
loop_
_entity_poly.entity_id
_entity_poly.type
_entity_poly.pdbx_seq_one_letter_code
_entity_poly.pdbx_strand_id
1 'polypeptide(L)'
;MSQLPDNLPACLNDSKKIEAIRKAYSTLLKIQEAISADIGTTKASRDSRDQKLMHVRILGYLIREGPSLTASEFVAKEVNKIPEGDEDEIDKAGERYFHHYLRIFKKSGGRTPGFSLSTCEAFETRKAIVMEMLSLADKPPEDQKEAKRQALVRDDFQCIVSGEYDSRLVKQNDDLRAAAYRVSPPRVCKTQCAYIIPSSTNKNILDSKDKEHAASFWAILGCFGYTGFPEKMTGKKVHNLDNVMTLGMEIHDSFDQLDMWFEAVKGSPNTYTIKATDTVFLAKCKAAGCKITLTSADPRLPLPNPEYLEIHAACCRVAHLSGAGEYMDKVLEDLEDTRVLSQDGSSARILSFVLQKEVYAYDLITV
;
A
#
# COMPACT_ATOMS: atom_id res chain seq x y z
N MET A 1 -17.33 -3.72 9.01
CA MET A 1 -17.42 -3.99 7.56
C MET A 1 -18.61 -3.29 6.90
N SER A 2 -18.38 -2.59 5.79
CA SER A 2 -19.42 -1.90 5.02
C SER A 2 -20.08 -2.83 3.98
N GLN A 3 -21.39 -2.70 3.77
CA GLN A 3 -22.08 -3.36 2.66
C GLN A 3 -21.78 -2.64 1.35
N LEU A 4 -21.78 -3.37 0.23
CA LEU A 4 -21.74 -2.77 -1.11
C LEU A 4 -22.90 -1.77 -1.27
N PRO A 5 -22.64 -0.51 -1.66
CA PRO A 5 -23.70 0.48 -1.86
C PRO A 5 -24.51 0.20 -3.13
N ASP A 6 -25.83 0.37 -3.11
CA ASP A 6 -26.71 0.08 -4.26
C ASP A 6 -26.31 0.81 -5.55
N ASN A 7 -25.77 2.03 -5.41
CA ASN A 7 -25.49 2.91 -6.54
C ASN A 7 -23.99 2.97 -6.86
N LEU A 8 -23.65 2.77 -8.13
CA LEU A 8 -22.29 2.96 -8.65
C LEU A 8 -21.89 4.45 -8.69
N PRO A 9 -20.61 4.79 -8.50
CA PRO A 9 -20.11 6.15 -8.65
C PRO A 9 -20.39 6.74 -10.04
N ALA A 10 -20.73 8.03 -10.09
CA ALA A 10 -21.07 8.72 -11.34
C ALA A 10 -19.93 8.73 -12.37
N CYS A 11 -18.67 8.68 -11.91
CA CYS A 11 -17.49 8.63 -12.80
C CYS A 11 -17.46 7.39 -13.69
N LEU A 12 -18.13 6.29 -13.32
CA LEU A 12 -18.18 5.08 -14.16
C LEU A 12 -19.10 5.23 -15.36
N ASN A 13 -20.02 6.22 -15.36
CA ASN A 13 -20.93 6.46 -16.49
C ASN A 13 -20.19 6.89 -17.77
N ASP A 14 -18.94 7.35 -17.64
CA ASP A 14 -18.09 7.72 -18.77
C ASP A 14 -17.55 6.47 -19.52
N SER A 15 -17.68 5.26 -18.94
CA SER A 15 -17.28 4.02 -19.60
C SER A 15 -18.23 3.62 -20.72
N LYS A 16 -17.66 3.26 -21.87
CA LYS A 16 -18.40 2.62 -22.97
C LYS A 16 -18.94 1.22 -22.61
N LYS A 17 -18.51 0.65 -21.49
CA LYS A 17 -18.91 -0.67 -20.99
C LYS A 17 -19.75 -0.58 -19.71
N ILE A 18 -20.39 0.57 -19.45
CA ILE A 18 -21.19 0.80 -18.24
C ILE A 18 -22.27 -0.27 -18.03
N GLU A 19 -22.92 -0.79 -19.08
CA GLU A 19 -23.91 -1.85 -18.93
C GLU A 19 -23.31 -3.17 -18.42
N ALA A 20 -22.09 -3.52 -18.87
CA ALA A 20 -21.37 -4.68 -18.35
C ALA A 20 -20.96 -4.46 -16.88
N ILE A 21 -20.53 -3.24 -16.54
CA ILE A 21 -20.22 -2.85 -15.16
C ILE A 21 -21.46 -2.98 -14.26
N ARG A 22 -22.60 -2.42 -14.68
CA ARG A 22 -23.87 -2.51 -13.95
C ARG A 22 -24.33 -3.94 -13.76
N LYS A 23 -24.26 -4.77 -14.81
CA LYS A 23 -24.58 -6.20 -14.73
C LYS A 23 -23.74 -6.90 -13.67
N ALA A 24 -22.41 -6.81 -13.78
CA ALA A 24 -21.49 -7.44 -12.83
C ALA A 24 -21.75 -6.97 -11.39
N TYR A 25 -21.91 -5.67 -11.20
CA TYR A 25 -22.16 -5.10 -9.88
C TYR A 25 -23.50 -5.57 -9.28
N SER A 26 -24.56 -5.65 -10.09
CA SER A 26 -25.86 -6.17 -9.66
C SER A 26 -25.80 -7.64 -9.27
N THR A 27 -24.98 -8.45 -9.95
CA THR A 27 -24.74 -9.85 -9.58
C THR A 27 -24.07 -9.94 -8.20
N LEU A 28 -23.04 -9.14 -7.95
CA LEU A 28 -22.34 -9.11 -6.66
C LEU A 28 -23.24 -8.64 -5.51
N LEU A 29 -24.14 -7.68 -5.76
CA LEU A 29 -25.14 -7.24 -4.76
C LEU A 29 -26.05 -8.40 -4.35
N LYS A 30 -26.60 -9.15 -5.31
CA LYS A 30 -27.46 -10.31 -5.05
C LYS A 30 -26.74 -11.42 -4.28
N ILE A 31 -25.49 -11.72 -4.65
CA ILE A 31 -24.67 -12.71 -3.95
C ILE A 31 -24.38 -12.25 -2.52
N GLN A 32 -24.04 -10.97 -2.32
CA GLN A 32 -23.82 -10.41 -0.98
C GLN A 32 -25.08 -10.56 -0.10
N GLU A 33 -26.26 -10.27 -0.63
CA GLU A 33 -27.54 -10.43 0.08
C GLU A 33 -27.82 -11.90 0.44
N ALA A 34 -27.61 -12.81 -0.49
CA ALA A 34 -27.78 -14.26 -0.28
C ALA A 34 -26.86 -14.80 0.82
N ILE A 35 -25.56 -14.49 0.75
CA ILE A 35 -24.57 -14.89 1.77
C ILE A 35 -24.91 -14.26 3.14
N SER A 36 -25.39 -13.01 3.16
CA SER A 36 -25.74 -12.32 4.41
C SER A 36 -26.97 -12.92 5.09
N ALA A 37 -27.88 -13.54 4.33
CA ALA A 37 -29.08 -14.20 4.85
C ALA A 37 -28.78 -15.56 5.51
N ASP A 38 -27.62 -16.17 5.23
CA ASP A 38 -27.19 -17.40 5.92
C ASP A 38 -26.70 -17.10 7.34
N ILE A 39 -27.36 -17.71 8.32
CA ILE A 39 -27.18 -17.45 9.76
C ILE A 39 -25.97 -18.21 10.33
N GLY A 40 -25.43 -19.22 9.65
CA GLY A 40 -24.22 -19.95 10.07
C GLY A 40 -24.34 -20.63 11.43
N THR A 41 -24.48 -21.95 11.46
CA THR A 41 -24.77 -22.71 12.70
C THR A 41 -23.55 -22.87 13.61
N THR A 42 -22.33 -22.83 13.06
CA THR A 42 -21.06 -23.06 13.78
C THR A 42 -20.06 -21.91 13.58
N LYS A 43 -19.07 -21.77 14.47
CA LYS A 43 -17.99 -20.76 14.32
C LYS A 43 -17.26 -20.90 12.98
N ALA A 44 -16.89 -22.13 12.59
CA ALA A 44 -16.22 -22.39 11.31
C ALA A 44 -17.08 -21.99 10.11
N SER A 45 -18.39 -22.26 10.15
CA SER A 45 -19.30 -21.82 9.07
C SER A 45 -19.42 -20.31 8.98
N ARG A 46 -19.42 -19.59 10.12
CA ARG A 46 -19.45 -18.12 10.14
C ARG A 46 -18.17 -17.51 9.60
N ASP A 47 -17.02 -18.05 9.99
CA ASP A 47 -15.72 -17.61 9.51
C ASP A 47 -15.58 -17.79 7.99
N SER A 48 -16.00 -18.94 7.45
CA SER A 48 -16.00 -19.18 6.00
C SER A 48 -16.97 -18.24 5.28
N ARG A 49 -18.17 -18.03 5.82
CA ARG A 49 -19.16 -17.09 5.27
C ARG A 49 -18.62 -15.65 5.25
N ASP A 50 -17.96 -15.22 6.33
CA ASP A 50 -17.40 -13.87 6.41
C ASP A 50 -16.24 -13.68 5.41
N GLN A 51 -15.44 -14.72 5.16
CA GLN A 51 -14.44 -14.72 4.08
C GLN A 51 -15.08 -14.60 2.69
N LYS A 52 -16.08 -15.43 2.37
CA LYS A 52 -16.82 -15.35 1.11
C LYS A 52 -17.43 -13.96 0.89
N LEU A 53 -18.02 -13.41 1.95
CA LEU A 53 -18.60 -12.08 1.93
C LEU A 53 -17.54 -10.99 1.66
N MET A 54 -16.37 -11.10 2.29
CA MET A 54 -15.22 -10.22 2.03
C MET A 54 -14.75 -10.32 0.58
N HIS A 55 -14.61 -11.53 0.01
CA HIS A 55 -14.18 -11.73 -1.38
C HIS A 55 -15.15 -11.12 -2.40
N VAL A 56 -16.46 -11.30 -2.20
CA VAL A 56 -17.51 -10.65 -3.02
C VAL A 56 -17.39 -9.12 -2.93
N ARG A 57 -17.15 -8.59 -1.73
CA ARG A 57 -16.96 -7.15 -1.52
C ARG A 57 -15.69 -6.62 -2.16
N ILE A 58 -14.59 -7.37 -2.15
CA ILE A 58 -13.35 -6.99 -2.84
C ILE A 58 -13.64 -6.75 -4.32
N LEU A 59 -14.33 -7.69 -4.99
CA LEU A 59 -14.71 -7.53 -6.40
C LEU A 59 -15.62 -6.31 -6.61
N GLY A 60 -16.62 -6.13 -5.74
CA GLY A 60 -17.56 -5.02 -5.85
C GLY A 60 -16.88 -3.66 -5.65
N TYR A 61 -15.98 -3.55 -4.68
CA TYR A 61 -15.21 -2.34 -4.44
C TYR A 61 -14.10 -2.12 -5.47
N LEU A 62 -13.52 -3.16 -6.08
CA LEU A 62 -12.62 -2.99 -7.22
C LEU A 62 -13.34 -2.41 -8.45
N ILE A 63 -14.60 -2.79 -8.67
CA ILE A 63 -15.42 -2.16 -9.72
C ILE A 63 -15.63 -0.67 -9.43
N ARG A 64 -15.88 -0.30 -8.18
CA ARG A 64 -16.21 1.09 -7.78
C ARG A 64 -15.00 2.00 -7.61
N GLU A 65 -13.99 1.49 -6.94
CA GLU A 65 -12.86 2.22 -6.35
C GLU A 65 -11.52 1.81 -6.97
N GLY A 66 -11.57 0.97 -8.01
CA GLY A 66 -10.39 0.53 -8.75
C GLY A 66 -9.52 1.70 -9.21
N PRO A 67 -8.22 1.47 -9.41
CA PRO A 67 -7.26 2.54 -9.67
C PRO A 67 -7.51 3.26 -11.01
N SER A 68 -8.21 2.62 -11.94
CA SER A 68 -8.55 3.21 -13.24
C SER A 68 -9.90 2.71 -13.75
N LEU A 69 -10.48 3.42 -14.72
CA LEU A 69 -11.69 2.95 -15.42
C LEU A 69 -11.46 1.59 -16.10
N THR A 70 -10.24 1.36 -16.61
CA THR A 70 -9.83 0.08 -17.20
C THR A 70 -9.86 -1.05 -16.18
N ALA A 71 -9.45 -0.80 -14.93
CA ALA A 71 -9.55 -1.76 -13.84
C ALA A 71 -11.01 -2.14 -13.56
N SER A 72 -11.90 -1.14 -13.42
CA SER A 72 -13.34 -1.36 -13.21
C SER A 72 -13.96 -2.18 -14.32
N GLU A 73 -13.65 -1.86 -15.58
CA GLU A 73 -14.11 -2.61 -16.75
C GLU A 73 -13.59 -4.05 -16.79
N PHE A 74 -12.33 -4.26 -16.39
CA PHE A 74 -11.70 -5.58 -16.38
C PHE A 74 -12.35 -6.50 -15.34
N VAL A 75 -12.49 -6.02 -14.11
CA VAL A 75 -13.11 -6.79 -13.01
C VAL A 75 -14.56 -7.11 -13.34
N ALA A 76 -15.31 -6.13 -13.87
CA ALA A 76 -16.68 -6.38 -14.34
C ALA A 76 -16.74 -7.44 -15.45
N LYS A 77 -15.78 -7.44 -16.38
CA LYS A 77 -15.69 -8.47 -17.43
C LYS A 77 -15.42 -9.85 -16.83
N GLU A 78 -14.54 -9.97 -15.83
CA GLU A 78 -14.29 -11.24 -15.16
C GLU A 78 -15.52 -11.77 -14.44
N VAL A 79 -16.19 -10.93 -13.66
CA VAL A 79 -17.43 -11.31 -12.96
C VAL A 79 -18.50 -11.78 -13.94
N ASN A 80 -18.69 -11.08 -15.05
CA ASN A 80 -19.69 -11.47 -16.06
C ASN A 80 -19.36 -12.76 -16.84
N LYS A 81 -18.12 -13.25 -16.79
CA LYS A 81 -17.74 -14.53 -17.41
C LYS A 81 -18.10 -15.72 -16.54
N ILE A 82 -18.24 -15.51 -15.24
CA ILE A 82 -18.57 -16.56 -14.29
C ILE A 82 -20.06 -16.93 -14.50
N PRO A 83 -20.40 -18.23 -14.63
CA PRO A 83 -21.79 -18.66 -14.77
C PRO A 83 -22.68 -18.16 -13.63
N GLU A 84 -23.92 -17.80 -13.96
CA GLU A 84 -24.88 -17.37 -12.93
C GLU A 84 -25.14 -18.51 -11.93
N GLY A 85 -25.01 -18.21 -10.64
CA GLY A 85 -25.16 -19.18 -9.54
C GLY A 85 -23.86 -19.88 -9.11
N ASP A 86 -22.73 -19.63 -9.79
CA ASP A 86 -21.42 -20.16 -9.38
C ASP A 86 -20.75 -19.24 -8.34
N GLU A 87 -21.26 -19.28 -7.11
CA GLU A 87 -20.75 -18.47 -6.00
C GLU A 87 -19.31 -18.85 -5.61
N ASP A 88 -18.91 -20.10 -5.83
CA ASP A 88 -17.56 -20.57 -5.50
C ASP A 88 -16.50 -20.01 -6.47
N GLU A 89 -16.81 -19.86 -7.76
CA GLU A 89 -15.91 -19.17 -8.70
C GLU A 89 -15.83 -17.65 -8.45
N ILE A 90 -16.92 -17.03 -7.97
CA ILE A 90 -16.90 -15.64 -7.50
C ILE A 90 -16.00 -15.49 -6.28
N ASP A 91 -16.12 -16.40 -5.32
CA ASP A 91 -15.30 -16.45 -4.11
C ASP A 91 -13.80 -16.57 -4.47
N LYS A 92 -13.44 -17.55 -5.31
CA LYS A 92 -12.07 -17.72 -5.83
C LYS A 92 -11.56 -16.48 -6.56
N ALA A 93 -12.42 -15.80 -7.31
CA ALA A 93 -12.04 -14.56 -7.99
C ALA A 93 -11.68 -13.46 -6.99
N GLY A 94 -12.49 -13.26 -5.95
CA GLY A 94 -12.18 -12.29 -4.89
C GLY A 94 -10.94 -12.69 -4.07
N GLU A 95 -10.75 -13.98 -3.80
CA GLU A 95 -9.55 -14.52 -3.13
C GLU A 95 -8.27 -14.21 -3.92
N ARG A 96 -8.27 -14.34 -5.25
CA ARG A 96 -7.12 -13.97 -6.09
C ARG A 96 -6.72 -12.51 -5.91
N TYR A 97 -7.70 -11.59 -5.91
CA TYR A 97 -7.42 -10.17 -5.69
C TYR A 97 -6.97 -9.87 -4.26
N PHE A 98 -7.53 -10.57 -3.27
CA PHE A 98 -7.08 -10.48 -1.88
C PHE A 98 -5.58 -10.80 -1.77
N HIS A 99 -5.15 -11.95 -2.30
CA HIS A 99 -3.76 -12.40 -2.17
C HIS A 99 -2.76 -11.70 -3.10
N HIS A 100 -3.13 -11.47 -4.36
CA HIS A 100 -2.19 -11.00 -5.38
C HIS A 100 -2.27 -9.51 -5.68
N TYR A 101 -3.24 -8.78 -5.11
CA TYR A 101 -3.36 -7.34 -5.32
C TYR A 101 -3.34 -6.55 -4.00
N LEU A 102 -4.20 -6.89 -3.03
CA LEU A 102 -4.32 -6.13 -1.78
C LEU A 102 -3.19 -6.46 -0.78
N ARG A 103 -3.00 -7.75 -0.49
CA ARG A 103 -2.08 -8.20 0.57
C ARG A 103 -0.65 -7.75 0.36
N ILE A 104 -0.21 -7.60 -0.90
CA ILE A 104 1.15 -7.19 -1.24
C ILE A 104 1.53 -5.85 -0.63
N PHE A 105 0.57 -4.92 -0.53
CA PHE A 105 0.81 -3.60 0.05
C PHE A 105 0.75 -3.57 1.58
N LYS A 106 0.15 -4.58 2.22
CA LYS A 106 0.05 -4.60 3.68
C LYS A 106 1.33 -5.15 4.28
N LYS A 107 1.95 -4.36 5.14
CA LYS A 107 3.14 -4.77 5.87
C LYS A 107 2.86 -5.97 6.76
N SER A 108 3.65 -7.03 6.57
CA SER A 108 3.72 -8.15 7.51
C SER A 108 4.38 -7.63 8.79
N GLY A 109 3.81 -7.89 9.97
CA GLY A 109 4.20 -7.40 11.30
C GLY A 109 5.67 -7.57 11.77
N GLY A 110 6.61 -7.86 10.89
CA GLY A 110 8.03 -7.62 11.13
C GLY A 110 8.30 -6.12 11.23
N ARG A 111 9.08 -5.73 12.25
CA ARG A 111 9.68 -4.38 12.30
C ARG A 111 10.34 -4.11 10.96
N THR A 112 9.89 -3.10 10.21
CA THR A 112 10.74 -2.48 9.18
C THR A 112 12.07 -2.22 9.88
N PRO A 113 13.20 -2.82 9.44
CA PRO A 113 14.47 -2.56 10.07
C PRO A 113 14.61 -1.05 10.13
N GLY A 114 14.59 -0.51 11.35
CA GLY A 114 14.92 0.88 11.56
C GLY A 114 16.36 0.98 11.13
N PHE A 115 16.60 1.27 9.85
CA PHE A 115 17.95 1.38 9.34
C PHE A 115 18.60 2.52 10.11
N SER A 116 19.45 2.13 11.05
CA SER A 116 20.50 2.98 11.51
C SER A 116 21.30 3.28 10.25
N LEU A 117 21.29 4.54 9.80
CA LEU A 117 22.42 5.01 9.00
C LEU A 117 23.64 4.58 9.81
N SER A 118 24.44 3.65 9.30
CA SER A 118 25.60 3.16 10.05
C SER A 118 26.50 4.35 10.38
N THR A 119 27.32 4.15 11.39
CA THR A 119 28.07 5.10 12.21
C THR A 119 29.08 6.00 11.46
N CYS A 120 29.02 6.10 10.14
CA CYS A 120 29.91 6.94 9.33
C CYS A 120 29.09 8.03 8.66
N GLU A 121 29.08 9.23 9.26
CA GLU A 121 28.91 10.56 8.64
C GLU A 121 28.72 11.57 9.76
N ALA A 122 29.80 11.77 10.52
CA ALA A 122 29.87 12.86 11.45
C ALA A 122 30.18 14.14 10.66
N PHE A 123 29.36 15.19 10.83
CA PHE A 123 29.67 16.59 10.48
C PHE A 123 29.74 16.99 8.99
N GLU A 124 28.96 16.40 8.10
CA GLU A 124 28.77 16.99 6.77
C GLU A 124 27.76 18.14 6.81
N THR A 125 28.14 19.31 6.24
CA THR A 125 27.24 20.46 6.09
C THR A 125 26.04 20.08 5.21
N ARG A 126 24.90 20.79 5.35
CA ARG A 126 23.71 20.50 4.54
C ARG A 126 24.03 20.55 3.05
N LYS A 127 24.88 21.50 2.67
CA LYS A 127 25.36 21.69 1.30
C LYS A 127 26.18 20.51 0.78
N ALA A 128 27.03 19.90 1.61
CA ALA A 128 27.85 18.74 1.22
C ALA A 128 26.96 17.53 0.90
N ILE A 129 26.01 17.21 1.80
CA ILE A 129 25.05 16.11 1.60
C ILE A 129 24.26 16.33 0.30
N VAL A 130 23.74 17.54 0.09
CA VAL A 130 22.99 17.89 -1.12
C VAL A 130 23.85 17.71 -2.38
N MET A 131 25.09 18.21 -2.38
CA MET A 131 25.99 18.08 -3.53
C MET A 131 26.34 16.64 -3.86
N GLU A 132 26.61 15.82 -2.84
CA GLU A 132 26.90 14.39 -3.00
C GLU A 132 25.71 13.68 -3.65
N MET A 133 24.50 13.82 -3.09
CA MET A 133 23.31 13.14 -3.60
C MET A 133 22.93 13.60 -5.02
N LEU A 134 23.12 14.89 -5.32
CA LEU A 134 22.88 15.42 -6.67
C LEU A 134 23.88 14.91 -7.70
N SER A 135 25.07 14.48 -7.29
CA SER A 135 26.04 13.84 -8.19
C SER A 135 25.65 12.39 -8.56
N LEU A 136 24.75 11.78 -7.77
CA LEU A 136 24.26 10.42 -7.95
C LEU A 136 22.86 10.34 -8.59
N ALA A 137 22.21 11.48 -8.81
CA ALA A 137 20.81 11.57 -9.27
C ALA A 137 20.57 11.00 -10.68
N ASP A 138 21.60 10.88 -11.52
CA ASP A 138 21.47 10.40 -12.90
C ASP A 138 21.33 8.87 -13.02
N LYS A 139 21.42 8.14 -11.90
CA LYS A 139 21.34 6.67 -11.86
C LYS A 139 20.36 6.22 -10.77
N PRO A 140 19.70 5.06 -10.94
CA PRO A 140 18.93 4.44 -9.85
C PRO A 140 19.80 4.27 -8.61
N PRO A 141 19.28 4.56 -7.40
CA PRO A 141 19.99 4.27 -6.17
C PRO A 141 20.39 2.80 -6.08
N GLU A 142 21.59 2.57 -5.57
CA GLU A 142 22.17 1.23 -5.46
C GLU A 142 21.43 0.36 -4.44
N ASP A 143 20.96 0.99 -3.36
CA ASP A 143 20.27 0.33 -2.26
C ASP A 143 19.25 1.27 -1.58
N GLN A 144 18.57 0.74 -0.56
CA GLN A 144 17.61 1.49 0.24
C GLN A 144 18.24 2.66 1.03
N LYS A 145 19.53 2.57 1.39
CA LYS A 145 20.23 3.62 2.14
C LYS A 145 20.42 4.84 1.24
N GLU A 146 20.91 4.63 0.03
CA GLU A 146 21.08 5.67 -0.97
C GLU A 146 19.73 6.29 -1.36
N ALA A 147 18.70 5.47 -1.60
CA ALA A 147 17.35 5.97 -1.87
C ALA A 147 16.82 6.86 -0.75
N LYS A 148 17.06 6.49 0.52
CA LYS A 148 16.67 7.31 1.68
C LYS A 148 17.38 8.66 1.68
N ARG A 149 18.70 8.69 1.44
CA ARG A 149 19.47 9.95 1.45
C ARG A 149 19.01 10.88 0.34
N GLN A 150 18.82 10.36 -0.87
CA GLN A 150 18.33 11.16 -1.99
C GLN A 150 16.89 11.65 -1.77
N ALA A 151 16.01 10.81 -1.21
CA ALA A 151 14.64 11.21 -0.88
C ALA A 151 14.61 12.30 0.20
N LEU A 152 15.49 12.21 1.20
CA LEU A 152 15.67 13.27 2.20
C LEU A 152 16.11 14.58 1.55
N VAL A 153 17.08 14.57 0.62
CA VAL A 153 17.47 15.79 -0.10
C VAL A 153 16.30 16.35 -0.92
N ARG A 154 15.57 15.49 -1.64
CA ARG A 154 14.39 15.87 -2.43
C ARG A 154 13.34 16.58 -1.57
N ASP A 155 13.04 16.00 -0.40
CA ASP A 155 11.95 16.40 0.49
C ASP A 155 12.37 17.45 1.53
N ASP A 156 13.50 18.13 1.30
CA ASP A 156 14.12 19.11 2.19
C ASP A 156 14.33 18.63 3.64
N PHE A 157 14.68 17.36 3.78
CA PHE A 157 14.93 16.64 5.02
C PHE A 157 13.70 16.58 5.95
N GLN A 158 12.50 16.72 5.38
CA GLN A 158 11.23 16.70 6.12
C GLN A 158 10.38 15.50 5.74
N CYS A 159 9.50 15.09 6.65
CA CYS A 159 8.36 14.27 6.28
C CYS A 159 7.44 15.08 5.34
N ILE A 160 7.13 14.53 4.17
CA ILE A 160 6.30 15.23 3.17
C ILE A 160 4.89 15.56 3.69
N VAL A 161 4.34 14.73 4.59
CA VAL A 161 3.01 14.88 5.18
C VAL A 161 2.99 15.80 6.41
N SER A 162 3.88 15.57 7.40
CA SER A 162 3.87 16.34 8.66
C SER A 162 4.73 17.59 8.65
N GLY A 163 5.66 17.71 7.70
CA GLY A 163 6.63 18.82 7.63
C GLY A 163 7.67 18.80 8.77
N GLU A 164 7.71 17.73 9.55
CA GLU A 164 8.68 17.55 10.62
C GLU A 164 10.05 17.18 10.03
N TYR A 165 11.10 17.83 10.52
CA TYR A 165 12.47 17.53 10.11
C TYR A 165 12.96 16.19 10.64
N ASP A 166 13.88 15.55 9.93
CA ASP A 166 14.56 14.37 10.44
C ASP A 166 15.35 14.67 11.71
N SER A 167 14.90 14.07 12.81
CA SER A 167 15.44 14.27 14.15
C SER A 167 16.90 13.85 14.30
N ARG A 168 17.39 12.92 13.49
CA ARG A 168 18.80 12.50 13.54
C ARG A 168 19.67 13.54 12.84
N LEU A 169 19.28 13.98 11.65
CA LEU A 169 20.04 15.00 10.91
C LEU A 169 20.03 16.36 11.62
N VAL A 170 18.90 16.74 12.23
CA VAL A 170 18.82 17.95 13.09
C VAL A 170 19.81 17.90 14.26
N LYS A 171 20.09 16.72 14.82
CA LYS A 171 21.09 16.57 15.90
C LYS A 171 22.53 16.67 15.40
N GLN A 172 22.78 16.32 14.14
CA GLN A 172 24.12 16.17 13.57
C GLN A 172 24.58 17.36 12.73
N ASN A 173 23.65 18.22 12.32
CA ASN A 173 23.88 19.29 11.35
C ASN A 173 23.31 20.63 11.85
N ASP A 174 24.16 21.63 12.02
CA ASP A 174 23.78 22.93 12.57
C ASP A 174 22.86 23.74 11.65
N ASP A 175 22.97 23.62 10.33
CA ASP A 175 22.10 24.31 9.38
C ASP A 175 20.65 23.79 9.47
N LEU A 176 20.50 22.45 9.55
CA LEU A 176 19.20 21.81 9.74
C LEU A 176 18.65 22.07 11.14
N ARG A 177 19.52 22.13 12.15
CA ARG A 177 19.13 22.56 13.50
C ARG A 177 18.59 23.97 13.49
N ALA A 178 19.29 24.93 12.90
CA ALA A 178 18.81 26.31 12.78
C ALA A 178 17.49 26.40 12.00
N ALA A 179 17.31 25.59 10.95
CA ALA A 179 16.06 25.54 10.18
C ALA A 179 14.88 24.98 11.00
N ALA A 180 15.08 23.90 11.74
CA ALA A 180 14.05 23.28 12.57
C ALA A 180 13.59 24.17 13.73
N TYR A 181 14.50 24.99 14.29
CA TYR A 181 14.23 25.92 15.39
C TYR A 181 13.62 27.26 14.93
N ARG A 182 13.31 27.43 13.63
CA ARG A 182 12.53 28.59 13.15
C ARG A 182 11.09 28.61 13.69
N VAL A 183 10.60 27.45 14.16
CA VAL A 183 9.29 27.28 14.80
C VAL A 183 9.53 26.80 16.23
N SER A 184 8.74 27.30 17.18
CA SER A 184 8.82 26.89 18.60
C SER A 184 7.49 26.26 19.05
N PRO A 185 7.48 25.03 19.58
CA PRO A 185 8.63 24.13 19.69
C PRO A 185 9.10 23.60 18.32
N PRO A 186 10.39 23.19 18.17
CA PRO A 186 10.88 22.61 16.92
C PRO A 186 10.15 21.31 16.62
N ARG A 187 9.76 21.14 15.36
CA ARG A 187 8.99 19.99 14.87
C ARG A 187 9.91 18.97 14.21
N VAL A 188 10.14 17.84 14.87
CA VAL A 188 11.05 16.78 14.41
C VAL A 188 10.44 15.39 14.57
N CYS A 189 10.79 14.47 13.67
CA CYS A 189 10.38 13.07 13.75
C CYS A 189 11.50 12.12 13.30
N LYS A 190 11.34 10.81 13.51
CA LYS A 190 12.22 9.82 12.89
C LYS A 190 11.69 9.56 11.48
N THR A 191 12.43 9.95 10.45
CA THR A 191 12.01 9.70 9.07
C THR A 191 12.46 8.33 8.58
N GLN A 192 11.68 7.78 7.66
CA GLN A 192 11.93 6.52 6.96
C GLN A 192 11.72 6.73 5.47
N CYS A 193 12.38 5.89 4.68
CA CYS A 193 12.18 5.79 3.24
C CYS A 193 11.06 4.78 3.00
N ALA A 194 9.90 5.29 2.63
CA ALA A 194 8.69 4.53 2.38
C ALA A 194 8.58 4.22 0.89
N TYR A 195 8.42 2.94 0.54
CA TYR A 195 8.17 2.54 -0.84
C TYR A 195 6.68 2.64 -1.14
N ILE A 196 6.31 3.20 -2.30
CA ILE A 196 4.91 3.29 -2.71
C ILE A 196 4.43 1.91 -3.17
N ILE A 197 5.16 1.31 -4.12
CA ILE A 197 5.04 -0.09 -4.50
C ILE A 197 6.11 -0.88 -3.73
N PRO A 198 5.71 -1.82 -2.85
CA PRO A 198 6.64 -2.54 -1.98
C PRO A 198 7.76 -3.24 -2.76
N SER A 199 8.98 -3.18 -2.24
CA SER A 199 10.14 -3.80 -2.89
C SER A 199 10.04 -5.33 -3.01
N SER A 200 9.24 -5.99 -2.17
CA SER A 200 8.91 -7.41 -2.25
C SER A 200 8.33 -7.82 -3.60
N THR A 201 7.68 -6.89 -4.32
CA THR A 201 7.20 -7.12 -5.70
C THR A 201 8.30 -7.37 -6.74
N ASN A 202 9.58 -7.14 -6.39
CA ASN A 202 10.72 -7.27 -7.30
C ASN A 202 11.96 -7.93 -6.69
N LYS A 203 11.90 -8.40 -5.43
CA LYS A 203 13.06 -9.06 -4.83
C LYS A 203 13.30 -10.40 -5.54
N ASN A 204 14.55 -10.66 -5.89
CA ASN A 204 15.08 -11.99 -6.21
C ASN A 204 15.06 -12.85 -4.94
N ILE A 205 13.88 -13.13 -4.39
CA ILE A 205 13.77 -14.00 -3.24
C ILE A 205 13.98 -15.42 -3.74
N LEU A 206 14.79 -16.16 -2.99
CA LEU A 206 15.31 -17.48 -3.32
C LEU A 206 14.22 -18.56 -3.44
N ASP A 207 12.95 -18.21 -3.22
CA ASP A 207 11.81 -19.11 -3.24
C ASP A 207 10.88 -18.87 -4.45
N SER A 208 10.38 -19.97 -5.00
CA SER A 208 9.55 -20.04 -6.21
C SER A 208 8.19 -19.35 -6.07
N LYS A 209 7.60 -19.38 -4.88
CA LYS A 209 6.26 -18.84 -4.61
C LYS A 209 6.21 -17.31 -4.58
N ASP A 210 7.31 -16.64 -4.23
CA ASP A 210 7.35 -15.16 -4.21
C ASP A 210 7.36 -14.55 -5.60
N LYS A 211 8.08 -15.21 -6.50
CA LYS A 211 8.08 -14.84 -7.92
C LYS A 211 6.68 -14.96 -8.51
N GLU A 212 5.90 -15.95 -8.07
CA GLU A 212 4.52 -16.16 -8.53
C GLU A 212 3.57 -15.05 -8.03
N HIS A 213 3.70 -14.61 -6.77
CA HIS A 213 2.89 -13.51 -6.24
C HIS A 213 3.23 -12.17 -6.91
N ALA A 214 4.52 -11.87 -7.09
CA ALA A 214 4.99 -10.71 -7.81
C ALA A 214 4.53 -10.72 -9.29
N ALA A 215 4.67 -11.86 -9.98
CA ALA A 215 4.22 -11.99 -11.36
C ALA A 215 2.70 -11.81 -11.49
N SER A 216 1.93 -12.36 -10.55
CA SER A 216 0.47 -12.23 -10.51
C SER A 216 0.04 -10.78 -10.28
N PHE A 217 0.71 -10.06 -9.38
CA PHE A 217 0.50 -8.64 -9.16
C PHE A 217 0.72 -7.82 -10.43
N TRP A 218 1.85 -8.05 -11.09
CA TRP A 218 2.18 -7.36 -12.34
C TRP A 218 1.21 -7.71 -13.47
N ALA A 219 0.74 -8.95 -13.55
CA ALA A 219 -0.28 -9.36 -14.51
C ALA A 219 -1.61 -8.62 -14.25
N ILE A 220 -2.05 -8.53 -12.99
CA ILE A 220 -3.25 -7.78 -12.59
C ILE A 220 -3.11 -6.30 -12.97
N LEU A 221 -1.98 -5.67 -12.66
CA LEU A 221 -1.73 -4.27 -13.04
C LEU A 221 -1.74 -4.07 -14.57
N GLY A 222 -1.16 -5.00 -15.32
CA GLY A 222 -1.24 -5.00 -16.79
C GLY A 222 -2.69 -5.05 -17.29
N CYS A 223 -3.53 -5.90 -16.67
CA CYS A 223 -4.97 -5.96 -16.94
C CYS A 223 -5.72 -4.67 -16.59
N PHE A 224 -5.24 -3.93 -15.59
CA PHE A 224 -5.77 -2.64 -15.17
C PHE A 224 -5.28 -1.45 -16.03
N GLY A 225 -4.48 -1.73 -17.06
CA GLY A 225 -3.98 -0.73 -18.01
C GLY A 225 -2.59 -0.17 -17.67
N TYR A 226 -1.97 -0.65 -16.59
CA TYR A 226 -0.65 -0.23 -16.15
C TYR A 226 0.43 -1.12 -16.76
N THR A 227 0.80 -0.83 -18.00
CA THR A 227 1.81 -1.60 -18.75
C THR A 227 3.22 -1.03 -18.54
N GLY A 228 4.23 -1.89 -18.55
CA GLY A 228 5.64 -1.47 -18.49
C GLY A 228 6.20 -1.18 -17.09
N PHE A 229 5.43 -1.39 -16.02
CA PHE A 229 5.94 -1.26 -14.65
C PHE A 229 6.94 -2.32 -14.20
N PRO A 230 6.82 -3.60 -14.58
CA PRO A 230 7.82 -4.60 -14.23
C PRO A 230 9.24 -4.17 -14.66
N GLU A 231 9.38 -3.66 -15.88
CA GLU A 231 10.65 -3.20 -16.45
C GLU A 231 11.19 -1.93 -15.77
N LYS A 232 10.27 -1.08 -15.26
CA LYS A 232 10.59 0.12 -14.48
C LYS A 232 11.00 -0.20 -13.04
N MET A 233 10.70 -1.39 -12.54
CA MET A 233 10.91 -1.76 -11.14
C MET A 233 11.88 -2.94 -10.93
N THR A 234 12.41 -3.51 -12.01
CA THR A 234 13.35 -4.63 -11.94
C THR A 234 14.71 -4.21 -11.37
N GLY A 235 15.25 -5.02 -10.44
CA GLY A 235 16.59 -4.85 -9.89
C GLY A 235 16.71 -3.56 -9.09
N LYS A 236 17.78 -2.78 -9.33
CA LYS A 236 18.05 -1.51 -8.63
C LYS A 236 16.99 -0.45 -8.86
N LYS A 237 16.21 -0.54 -9.95
CA LYS A 237 15.19 0.46 -10.30
C LYS A 237 14.04 0.52 -9.29
N VAL A 238 13.85 -0.51 -8.46
CA VAL A 238 12.89 -0.47 -7.35
C VAL A 238 13.19 0.67 -6.36
N HIS A 239 14.46 1.09 -6.29
CA HIS A 239 14.94 2.17 -5.43
C HIS A 239 14.81 3.55 -6.07
N ASN A 240 14.27 3.66 -7.29
CA ASN A 240 14.05 4.95 -7.94
C ASN A 240 13.22 5.88 -7.05
N LEU A 241 13.58 7.16 -7.10
CA LEU A 241 12.96 8.20 -6.28
C LEU A 241 11.46 8.37 -6.52
N ASP A 242 10.99 8.06 -7.72
CA ASP A 242 9.56 8.10 -8.05
C ASP A 242 8.75 6.99 -7.37
N ASN A 243 9.39 5.95 -6.80
CA ASN A 243 8.78 4.91 -5.98
C ASN A 243 9.00 5.10 -4.47
N VAL A 244 9.66 6.18 -4.02
CA VAL A 244 9.95 6.37 -2.59
C VAL A 244 9.54 7.73 -2.04
N MET A 245 9.18 7.75 -0.76
CA MET A 245 8.73 8.93 -0.02
C MET A 245 9.47 9.06 1.32
N THR A 246 9.74 10.30 1.75
CA THR A 246 10.18 10.56 3.13
C THR A 246 8.98 10.68 4.05
N LEU A 247 8.71 9.66 4.86
CA LEU A 247 7.62 9.64 5.83
C LEU A 247 8.15 9.57 7.27
N GLY A 248 7.47 10.23 8.20
CA GLY A 248 7.70 10.03 9.62
C GLY A 248 7.23 8.63 10.03
N MET A 249 7.89 8.00 11.00
CA MET A 249 7.67 6.60 11.38
C MET A 249 6.19 6.21 11.56
N GLU A 250 5.39 7.02 12.26
CA GLU A 250 3.96 6.72 12.47
C GLU A 250 3.13 6.86 11.18
N ILE A 251 3.42 7.89 10.37
CA ILE A 251 2.74 8.10 9.08
C ILE A 251 3.11 6.97 8.10
N HIS A 252 4.36 6.53 8.11
CA HIS A 252 4.81 5.40 7.31
C HIS A 252 4.11 4.12 7.73
N ASP A 253 3.94 3.89 9.03
CA ASP A 253 3.22 2.72 9.51
C ASP A 253 1.74 2.73 9.08
N SER A 254 1.04 3.86 9.21
CA SER A 254 -0.33 3.99 8.68
C SER A 254 -0.41 3.81 7.16
N PHE A 255 0.59 4.28 6.41
CA PHE A 255 0.67 4.08 4.96
C PHE A 255 0.84 2.61 4.58
N ASP A 256 1.73 1.90 5.30
CA ASP A 256 2.04 0.48 5.11
C ASP A 256 0.92 -0.46 5.61
N GLN A 257 0.09 0.00 6.55
CA GLN A 257 -1.07 -0.75 7.06
C GLN A 257 -2.33 -0.58 6.21
N LEU A 258 -2.27 0.25 5.16
CA LEU A 258 -3.40 0.65 4.31
C LEU A 258 -4.43 1.54 5.02
N ASP A 259 -4.02 2.23 6.07
CA ASP A 259 -4.86 3.15 6.84
C ASP A 259 -4.81 4.59 6.33
N MET A 260 -3.86 4.92 5.45
CA MET A 260 -3.62 6.28 4.98
C MET A 260 -3.14 6.28 3.52
N TRP A 261 -3.70 7.16 2.69
CA TRP A 261 -3.35 7.25 1.26
C TRP A 261 -3.43 8.67 0.70
N PHE A 262 -2.92 8.84 -0.52
CA PHE A 262 -2.81 10.11 -1.23
C PHE A 262 -3.84 10.14 -2.37
N GLU A 263 -4.80 11.06 -2.33
CA GLU A 263 -5.76 11.25 -3.42
C GLU A 263 -5.39 12.47 -4.26
N ALA A 264 -5.15 12.27 -5.55
CA ALA A 264 -4.80 13.35 -6.46
C ALA A 264 -5.92 14.40 -6.55
N VAL A 265 -5.53 15.67 -6.49
CA VAL A 265 -6.46 16.79 -6.66
C VAL A 265 -6.57 17.11 -8.15
N LYS A 266 -7.76 16.90 -8.72
CA LYS A 266 -8.02 17.12 -10.16
C LYS A 266 -7.59 18.53 -10.59
N GLY A 267 -6.81 18.59 -11.66
CA GLY A 267 -6.30 19.85 -12.23
C GLY A 267 -5.16 20.50 -11.45
N SER A 268 -4.64 19.88 -10.39
CA SER A 268 -3.51 20.37 -9.61
C SER A 268 -2.35 19.36 -9.63
N PRO A 269 -1.32 19.56 -10.48
CA PRO A 269 -0.18 18.64 -10.55
C PRO A 269 0.49 18.44 -9.20
N ASN A 270 0.91 17.20 -8.93
CA ASN A 270 1.63 16.80 -7.71
C ASN A 270 0.95 17.22 -6.40
N THR A 271 -0.37 17.46 -6.43
CA THR A 271 -1.13 17.94 -5.29
C THR A 271 -2.12 16.86 -4.87
N TYR A 272 -2.10 16.53 -3.59
CA TYR A 272 -2.84 15.42 -3.02
C TYR A 272 -3.60 15.84 -1.77
N THR A 273 -4.77 15.26 -1.58
CA THR A 273 -5.46 15.27 -0.28
C THR A 273 -5.13 13.95 0.41
N ILE A 274 -4.56 14.03 1.60
CA ILE A 274 -4.34 12.83 2.40
C ILE A 274 -5.68 12.39 2.98
N LYS A 275 -5.99 11.12 2.78
CA LYS A 275 -7.15 10.44 3.34
C LYS A 275 -6.70 9.31 4.25
N ALA A 276 -7.60 8.88 5.11
CA ALA A 276 -7.37 7.78 6.02
C ALA A 276 -8.67 7.06 6.35
N THR A 277 -8.54 5.86 6.91
CA THR A 277 -9.64 5.04 7.43
C THR A 277 -10.30 5.68 8.64
N ASP A 278 -9.53 6.40 9.46
CA ASP A 278 -10.00 7.23 10.57
C ASP A 278 -9.23 8.56 10.64
N THR A 279 -9.92 9.62 11.09
CA THR A 279 -9.36 10.96 11.25
C THR A 279 -8.18 11.02 12.23
N VAL A 280 -8.04 10.07 13.16
CA VAL A 280 -6.91 9.97 14.09
C VAL A 280 -5.57 9.86 13.36
N PHE A 281 -5.54 9.16 12.22
CA PHE A 281 -4.33 9.00 11.40
C PHE A 281 -3.95 10.29 10.65
N LEU A 282 -4.86 11.27 10.57
CA LEU A 282 -4.61 12.56 9.94
C LEU A 282 -4.07 13.61 10.92
N ALA A 283 -3.99 13.31 12.22
CA ALA A 283 -3.63 14.27 13.26
C ALA A 283 -2.26 14.96 13.04
N LYS A 284 -1.34 14.29 12.35
CA LYS A 284 0.01 14.82 12.07
C LYS A 284 0.13 15.58 10.75
N CYS A 285 -0.93 15.69 9.95
CA CYS A 285 -0.87 16.39 8.67
C CYS A 285 -0.58 17.89 8.87
N LYS A 286 0.38 18.42 8.12
CA LYS A 286 0.83 19.83 8.29
C LYS A 286 -0.14 20.88 7.76
N ALA A 287 -0.99 20.50 6.82
CA ALA A 287 -1.81 21.41 6.05
C ALA A 287 -3.27 21.34 6.47
N ALA A 288 -3.95 22.49 6.47
CA ALA A 288 -5.39 22.54 6.63
C ALA A 288 -6.08 21.67 5.55
N GLY A 289 -7.03 20.84 5.98
CA GLY A 289 -7.71 19.88 5.10
C GLY A 289 -6.79 18.77 4.56
N CYS A 290 -5.61 18.58 5.16
CA CYS A 290 -4.63 17.57 4.77
C CYS A 290 -4.23 17.60 3.29
N LYS A 291 -4.29 18.78 2.66
CA LYS A 291 -3.93 18.98 1.26
C LYS A 291 -2.46 19.39 1.15
N ILE A 292 -1.66 18.60 0.44
CA ILE A 292 -0.23 18.85 0.25
C ILE A 292 0.13 18.93 -1.23
N THR A 293 1.14 19.73 -1.56
CA THR A 293 1.77 19.73 -2.89
C THR A 293 3.19 19.22 -2.73
N LEU A 294 3.53 18.17 -3.45
CA LEU A 294 4.88 17.61 -3.45
C LEU A 294 5.79 18.51 -4.27
N THR A 295 6.93 18.84 -3.68
CA THR A 295 7.96 19.70 -4.26
C THR A 295 9.30 19.02 -4.14
N SER A 296 10.19 19.27 -5.09
CA SER A 296 11.57 18.81 -5.01
C SER A 296 12.48 20.00 -4.73
N ALA A 297 13.47 19.81 -3.85
CA ALA A 297 14.55 20.76 -3.66
C ALA A 297 15.43 20.93 -4.92
N ASP A 298 15.44 19.93 -5.82
CA ASP A 298 16.17 19.97 -7.10
C ASP A 298 15.41 19.18 -8.18
N PRO A 299 15.20 19.74 -9.39
CA PRO A 299 14.45 19.08 -10.46
C PRO A 299 15.05 17.77 -10.96
N ARG A 300 16.32 17.46 -10.67
CA ARG A 300 16.93 16.16 -10.98
C ARG A 300 16.44 15.02 -10.08
N LEU A 301 15.84 15.36 -8.93
CA LEU A 301 15.28 14.39 -8.00
C LEU A 301 13.79 14.25 -8.26
N PRO A 302 13.32 13.16 -8.91
CA PRO A 302 11.93 13.04 -9.30
C PRO A 302 11.01 12.88 -8.09
N LEU A 303 9.81 13.43 -8.24
CA LEU A 303 8.73 13.31 -7.27
C LEU A 303 8.12 11.90 -7.30
N PRO A 304 7.45 11.48 -6.21
CA PRO A 304 6.61 10.29 -6.18
C PRO A 304 5.67 10.21 -7.40
N ASN A 305 5.67 9.06 -8.06
CA ASN A 305 4.89 8.85 -9.27
C ASN A 305 3.38 8.85 -8.94
N PRO A 306 2.56 9.68 -9.60
CA PRO A 306 1.12 9.74 -9.35
C PRO A 306 0.40 8.40 -9.60
N GLU A 307 0.84 7.59 -10.57
CA GLU A 307 0.22 6.30 -10.87
C GLU A 307 0.48 5.28 -9.75
N TYR A 308 1.66 5.30 -9.12
CA TYR A 308 1.94 4.44 -7.97
C TYR A 308 1.07 4.82 -6.76
N LEU A 309 0.90 6.13 -6.52
CA LEU A 309 0.04 6.63 -5.45
C LEU A 309 -1.43 6.29 -5.71
N GLU A 310 -1.89 6.36 -6.96
CA GLU A 310 -3.25 5.98 -7.36
C GLU A 310 -3.52 4.49 -7.12
N ILE A 311 -2.58 3.62 -7.48
CA ILE A 311 -2.67 2.17 -7.22
C ILE A 311 -2.75 1.91 -5.71
N HIS A 312 -1.84 2.49 -4.92
CA HIS A 312 -1.85 2.34 -3.47
C HIS A 312 -3.15 2.85 -2.84
N ALA A 313 -3.65 4.01 -3.29
CA ALA A 313 -4.91 4.58 -2.81
C ALA A 313 -6.11 3.67 -3.11
N ALA A 314 -6.17 3.05 -4.29
CA ALA A 314 -7.21 2.08 -4.61
C ALA A 314 -7.13 0.85 -3.70
N CYS A 315 -5.93 0.31 -3.46
CA CYS A 315 -5.73 -0.78 -2.51
C CYS A 315 -6.21 -0.42 -1.10
N CYS A 316 -5.91 0.79 -0.61
CA CYS A 316 -6.39 1.26 0.69
C CYS A 316 -7.92 1.31 0.77
N ARG A 317 -8.56 1.95 -0.22
CA ARG A 317 -10.03 2.06 -0.26
C ARG A 317 -10.68 0.68 -0.32
N VAL A 318 -10.22 -0.18 -1.22
CA VAL A 318 -10.77 -1.53 -1.38
C VAL A 318 -10.56 -2.36 -0.11
N ALA A 319 -9.34 -2.36 0.45
CA ALA A 319 -9.03 -3.11 1.66
C ALA A 319 -9.90 -2.68 2.84
N HIS A 320 -10.04 -1.38 3.07
CA HIS A 320 -10.88 -0.84 4.13
C HIS A 320 -12.38 -1.16 3.91
N LEU A 321 -12.92 -0.79 2.75
CA LEU A 321 -14.36 -0.89 2.49
C LEU A 321 -14.86 -2.33 2.46
N SER A 322 -14.07 -3.26 1.92
CA SER A 322 -14.41 -4.68 1.85
C SER A 322 -14.29 -5.43 3.19
N GLY A 323 -13.57 -4.86 4.16
CA GLY A 323 -13.20 -5.55 5.40
C GLY A 323 -11.92 -6.38 5.30
N ALA A 324 -11.25 -6.41 4.14
CA ALA A 324 -10.00 -7.12 3.96
C ALA A 324 -8.86 -6.56 4.83
N GLY A 325 -8.84 -5.25 5.08
CA GLY A 325 -7.91 -4.61 6.02
C GLY A 325 -8.00 -5.22 7.42
N GLU A 326 -9.19 -5.12 8.03
CA GLU A 326 -9.52 -5.67 9.35
C GLU A 326 -9.24 -7.19 9.42
N TYR A 327 -9.58 -7.92 8.35
CA TYR A 327 -9.31 -9.35 8.27
C TYR A 327 -7.81 -9.64 8.30
N MET A 328 -6.99 -8.91 7.54
CA MET A 328 -5.55 -9.09 7.55
C MET A 328 -4.94 -8.75 8.91
N ASP A 329 -5.40 -7.68 9.56
CA ASP A 329 -4.95 -7.31 10.92
C ASP A 329 -5.22 -8.42 11.92
N LYS A 330 -6.45 -8.94 11.92
CA LYS A 330 -6.82 -10.06 12.80
C LYS A 330 -5.96 -11.28 12.57
N VAL A 331 -5.68 -11.64 11.32
CA VAL A 331 -4.83 -12.80 11.02
C VAL A 331 -3.37 -12.58 11.44
N LEU A 332 -2.88 -11.33 11.38
CA LEU A 332 -1.55 -10.97 11.88
C LEU A 332 -1.49 -11.04 13.41
N GLU A 333 -2.50 -10.52 14.11
CA GLU A 333 -2.62 -10.59 15.57
C GLU A 333 -2.73 -12.05 16.05
N ASP A 334 -3.63 -12.84 15.45
CA ASP A 334 -3.80 -14.26 15.74
C ASP A 334 -2.48 -15.03 15.57
N LEU A 335 -1.65 -14.67 14.57
CA LEU A 335 -0.33 -15.27 14.36
C LEU A 335 0.66 -14.91 15.47
N GLU A 336 0.66 -13.67 15.95
CA GLU A 336 1.54 -13.23 17.04
C GLU A 336 1.19 -13.90 18.38
N ASP A 337 -0.10 -14.15 18.61
CA ASP A 337 -0.61 -14.80 19.82
C ASP A 337 -0.49 -16.33 19.79
N THR A 338 -0.44 -16.94 18.61
CA THR A 338 -0.40 -18.40 18.45
C THR A 338 1.01 -18.95 18.62
N ARG A 339 1.34 -19.47 19.82
CA ARG A 339 2.62 -20.16 20.10
C ARG A 339 2.69 -21.61 19.63
N VAL A 340 1.54 -22.28 19.44
CA VAL A 340 1.42 -23.68 19.00
C VAL A 340 0.14 -23.83 18.18
N LEU A 341 0.22 -24.48 17.00
CA LEU A 341 -0.95 -24.76 16.16
C LEU A 341 -1.90 -25.72 16.88
N SER A 342 -3.19 -25.39 16.88
CA SER A 342 -4.23 -26.24 17.45
C SER A 342 -4.43 -27.51 16.60
N GLN A 343 -4.65 -28.65 17.26
CA GLN A 343 -4.92 -29.93 16.60
C GLN A 343 -6.34 -30.03 16.02
N ASP A 344 -7.25 -29.12 16.38
CA ASP A 344 -8.66 -29.11 15.98
C ASP A 344 -8.93 -28.38 14.65
N GLY A 345 -7.89 -27.92 13.96
CA GLY A 345 -8.01 -27.19 12.69
C GLY A 345 -8.43 -25.73 12.83
N SER A 346 -8.68 -25.21 14.03
CA SER A 346 -8.98 -23.78 14.22
C SER A 346 -7.80 -22.88 13.84
N SER A 347 -6.58 -23.42 13.79
CA SER A 347 -5.37 -22.74 13.28
C SER A 347 -5.22 -22.82 11.76
N ALA A 348 -6.13 -23.45 11.00
CA ALA A 348 -5.99 -23.62 9.55
C ALA A 348 -5.95 -22.28 8.78
N ARG A 349 -6.67 -21.27 9.27
CA ARG A 349 -6.65 -19.91 8.69
C ARG A 349 -5.29 -19.24 8.87
N ILE A 350 -4.71 -19.37 10.07
CA ILE A 350 -3.36 -18.89 10.38
C ILE A 350 -2.35 -19.66 9.53
N LEU A 351 -2.45 -20.99 9.46
CA LEU A 351 -1.54 -21.83 8.68
C LEU A 351 -1.62 -21.52 7.18
N SER A 352 -2.80 -21.31 6.61
CA SER A 352 -2.94 -20.91 5.19
C SER A 352 -2.27 -19.55 4.94
N PHE A 353 -2.56 -18.57 5.81
CA PHE A 353 -1.93 -17.26 5.73
C PHE A 353 -0.41 -17.33 5.95
N VAL A 354 0.06 -18.22 6.85
CA VAL A 354 1.47 -18.45 7.17
C VAL A 354 2.20 -19.22 6.08
N LEU A 355 1.63 -20.25 5.47
CA LEU A 355 2.24 -20.98 4.34
C LEU A 355 2.32 -20.11 3.09
N GLN A 356 1.44 -19.12 2.98
CA GLN A 356 1.57 -18.04 2.01
C GLN A 356 2.49 -16.91 2.50
N LYS A 357 2.88 -16.88 3.80
CA LYS A 357 3.90 -15.97 4.39
C LYS A 357 5.28 -16.60 4.55
N GLU A 358 5.48 -17.93 4.58
CA GLU A 358 6.80 -18.57 4.81
C GLU A 358 7.81 -18.27 3.69
N VAL A 359 7.33 -17.53 2.69
CA VAL A 359 8.07 -16.85 1.65
C VAL A 359 8.65 -15.48 2.10
N TYR A 360 8.32 -14.97 3.29
CA TYR A 360 8.70 -13.64 3.80
C TYR A 360 9.29 -13.60 5.23
N ALA A 361 9.75 -14.72 5.78
CA ALA A 361 10.38 -14.75 7.10
C ALA A 361 11.59 -15.70 7.17
N TYR A 362 12.67 -15.40 6.45
CA TYR A 362 14.00 -15.82 6.86
C TYR A 362 14.78 -14.59 7.29
N ASP A 363 14.64 -14.25 8.57
CA ASP A 363 15.67 -13.59 9.39
C ASP A 363 15.14 -13.55 10.83
N LEU A 364 15.10 -14.71 11.50
CA LEU A 364 15.00 -14.77 12.96
C LEU A 364 15.57 -16.05 13.58
N ILE A 365 16.21 -16.94 12.81
CA ILE A 365 16.91 -18.11 13.37
C ILE A 365 18.25 -18.32 12.67
N THR A 366 19.25 -17.58 13.13
CA THR A 366 20.63 -18.07 13.20
C THR A 366 21.28 -17.40 14.40
N VAL A 367 21.27 -18.13 15.52
CA VAL A 367 22.23 -17.95 16.62
C VAL A 367 23.47 -18.75 16.26
#